data_AF-A0A9W6SCD8-F1
#
_entry.id   AF-A0A9W6SCD8-F1
#
_cell.length_a   1.000
_cell.length_b   1.000
_cell.length_c   1.000
_cell.angle_alpha   90.00
_cell.angle_beta   90.00
_cell.angle_gamma   90.00
#
_symmetry.space_group_name_H-M   'P 1'
#
loop_
_entity.id
_entity.type
_entity.pdbx_description
1 polymer ?
#
loop_
_entity_poly.entity_id
_entity_poly.type
_entity_poly.pdbx_seq_one_letter_code
_entity_poly.pdbx_strand_id
1 'polypeptide(L)' 'MKATRNSDGTLTVPMRAETNGIIGDALVTIGPDHPDYEAWDSWLRRQEEEDGDT' A
#
# COMPACT_ATOMS: atom_id res chain seq x y z
N MET A 1 1.78 3.02 -10.66
CA MET A 1 2.44 2.63 -9.39
C MET A 1 1.54 1.59 -8.73
N LYS A 2 2.02 0.36 -8.47
CA LYS A 2 1.21 -0.72 -7.85
C LYS A 2 1.59 -0.81 -6.38
N ALA A 3 0.61 -1.03 -5.50
CA ALA A 3 0.90 -1.37 -4.11
C ALA A 3 1.54 -2.77 -4.05
N THR A 4 2.36 -3.05 -3.05
CA THR A 4 3.07 -4.34 -2.94
C THR A 4 3.28 -4.71 -1.48
N ARG A 5 3.08 -5.98 -1.14
CA ARG A 5 3.46 -6.53 0.16
C ARG A 5 4.94 -6.90 0.14
N ASN A 6 5.70 -6.38 1.10
CA ASN A 6 7.12 -6.69 1.27
C ASN A 6 7.27 -7.99 2.09
N SER A 7 8.39 -8.69 1.92
CA SER A 7 8.66 -9.96 2.63
C SER A 7 8.76 -9.81 4.15
N ASP A 8 9.01 -8.61 4.64
CA ASP A 8 9.08 -8.25 6.07
C ASP A 8 7.69 -8.02 6.71
N GLY A 9 6.61 -8.10 5.92
CA GLY A 9 5.25 -7.85 6.39
C GLY A 9 4.82 -6.39 6.34
N THR A 10 5.66 -5.49 5.85
CA THR A 10 5.26 -4.09 5.54
C THR A 10 4.61 -4.00 4.16
N LEU A 11 3.83 -2.95 3.92
CA LEU A 11 3.19 -2.67 2.63
C LEU A 11 3.77 -1.40 2.03
N THR A 12 4.12 -1.44 0.75
CA THR A 12 4.49 -0.26 -0.03
C THR A 12 3.26 0.15 -0.84
N VAL A 13 2.68 1.31 -0.54
CA VAL A 13 1.37 1.72 -1.06
C VAL A 13 1.43 3.16 -1.62
N PRO A 14 0.70 3.47 -2.70
CA PRO A 14 0.58 4.83 -3.18
C PRO A 14 -0.32 5.64 -2.23
N MET A 15 0.24 6.63 -1.57
CA MET A 15 -0.49 7.55 -0.71
C MET A 15 -0.23 9.00 -1.10
N ARG A 16 -1.20 9.87 -0.82
CA ARG A 16 -0.99 11.30 -0.89
C ARG A 16 -0.12 11.72 0.28
N ALA A 17 1.08 12.19 -0.01
CA ALA A 17 2.00 12.75 0.97
C ALA A 17 2.17 14.23 0.69
N GLU A 18 2.11 15.04 1.74
CA GLU A 18 2.38 16.48 1.65
C GLU A 18 3.81 16.73 2.13
N THR A 19 4.66 17.27 1.26
CA THR A 19 6.04 17.65 1.60
C THR A 19 6.26 19.11 1.24
N ASN A 20 6.61 19.93 2.23
CA ASN A 20 6.81 21.38 2.09
C ASN A 20 5.63 22.11 1.39
N GLY A 21 4.38 21.71 1.69
CA GLY A 21 3.17 22.29 1.11
C GLY A 21 2.83 21.82 -0.31
N ILE A 22 3.54 20.81 -0.81
CA ILE A 22 3.24 20.16 -2.10
C ILE A 22 2.61 18.80 -1.81
N ILE A 23 1.35 18.64 -2.21
CA ILE A 23 0.65 17.35 -2.19
C ILE A 23 1.06 16.58 -3.44
N GLY A 24 1.73 15.44 -3.24
CA GLY A 24 2.11 14.53 -4.32
C GLY A 24 1.66 13.10 -4.02
N ASP A 25 1.54 12.30 -5.08
CA ASP A 25 1.39 10.85 -4.96
C ASP A 25 2.78 10.24 -4.75
N ALA A 26 2.98 9.58 -3.62
CA ALA A 26 4.23 8.92 -3.27
C ALA A 26 3.98 7.46 -2.89
N LEU A 27 4.97 6.61 -3.14
CA LEU A 27 5.00 5.28 -2.55
C LEU A 27 5.52 5.42 -1.12
N VAL A 28 4.70 5.00 -0.16
CA VAL A 28 5.01 5.05 1.26
C VAL A 28 4.99 3.63 1.80
N THR A 29 5.97 3.31 2.63
CA THR A 29 6.03 2.02 3.32
C THR A 29 5.33 2.16 4.67
N ILE A 30 4.31 1.33 4.88
CA ILE A 30 3.54 1.28 6.12
C ILE A 30 3.65 -0.10 6.76
N GLY A 31 3.73 -0.12 8.08
CA GLY A 31 3.69 -1.34 8.89
C GLY A 31 2.33 -1.54 9.56
N PRO A 32 2.13 -2.66 10.28
CA PRO A 32 0.87 -3.00 10.95
C PRO A 32 0.41 -1.99 12.02
N ASP A 33 1.29 -1.10 12.47
CA ASP A 33 0.97 0.00 13.38
C ASP A 33 0.30 1.20 12.67
N HIS A 34 0.35 1.26 11.33
CA HIS A 34 -0.22 2.36 10.56
C HIS A 34 -1.75 2.20 10.43
N PRO A 35 -2.55 3.27 10.62
CA PRO A 35 -4.02 3.19 10.61
C PRO A 35 -4.58 2.64 9.30
N ASP A 36 -3.95 2.95 8.16
CA ASP A 36 -4.39 2.46 6.85
C ASP A 36 -3.89 1.06 6.49
N TYR A 37 -3.08 0.42 7.35
CA TYR A 37 -2.44 -0.86 7.02
C TYR A 37 -3.47 -1.95 6.68
N GLU A 38 -4.49 -2.16 7.52
CA GLU A 38 -5.48 -3.23 7.31
C GLU A 38 -6.29 -3.05 6.02
N ALA A 39 -6.58 -1.81 5.65
CA ALA A 39 -7.29 -1.48 4.42
C ALA A 39 -6.46 -1.85 3.19
N TRP A 40 -5.18 -1.49 3.19
CA TRP A 40 -4.25 -1.83 2.11
C TRP A 40 -3.95 -3.32 2.04
N ASP A 41 -3.80 -3.98 3.19
CA ASP A 41 -3.56 -5.41 3.28
C ASP A 41 -4.73 -6.21 2.66
N SER A 42 -5.96 -5.83 3.00
CA SER A 42 -7.18 -6.44 2.47
C SER A 42 -7.34 -6.20 0.97
N TRP A 43 -7.02 -4.99 0.50
CA TRP A 43 -7.07 -4.66 -0.92
C TRP A 43 -6.04 -5.47 -1.73
N LEU A 44 -4.81 -5.59 -1.22
CA LEU A 44 -3.75 -6.37 -1.86
C LEU A 44 -4.13 -7.86 -1.96
N ARG A 45 -4.66 -8.44 -0.89
CA ARG A 45 -5.13 -9.84 -0.90
C ARG A 45 -6.17 -10.08 -1.99
N ARG A 46 -7.17 -9.20 -2.09
CA ARG A 46 -8.18 -9.30 -3.14
C ARG A 46 -7.56 -9.24 -4.54
N GLN A 47 -6.61 -8.33 -4.76
CA GLN A 47 -5.93 -8.21 -6.06
C GLN A 47 -5.10 -9.45 -6.39
N GLU A 48 -4.46 -10.09 -5.40
CA GLU A 48 -3.74 -11.36 -5.58
C GLU A 48 -4.70 -12.51 -5.97
N GLU A 49 -5.91 -12.52 -5.41
CA GLU A 49 -6.96 -13.50 -5.75
C GLU A 49 -7.52 -13.24 -7.16
N GLU A 50 -7.69 -11.98 -7.56
CA GLU A 50 -8.17 -11.59 -8.89
C GLU A 50 -7.13 -11.84 -10.01
N ASP A 51 -5.83 -11.62 -9.74
CA ASP A 51 -4.73 -11.92 -10.67
C ASP A 51 -4.50 -13.45 -10.83
N GLY A 52 -4.98 -14.27 -9.89
CA GLY A 52 -4.80 -15.72 -9.86
C GLY A 52 -5.83 -16.55 -10.65
N ASP A 53 -6.89 -15.92 -11.17
CA ASP A 53 -7.97 -16.54 -11.96
C ASP A 53 -7.80 -16.24 -13.46
N THR A 54 -6.70 -16.70 -14.07
CA THR A 54 -6.45 -16.69 -15.52
C THR A 54 -5.79 -17.97 -15.98
#